data_AF-A0A3N5NE16-F1
#
_entry.id   AF-A0A3N5NE16-F1
#
_cell.length_a   1.000
_cell.length_b   1.000
_cell.length_c   1.000
_cell.angle_alpha   90.00
_cell.angle_beta   90.00
_cell.angle_gamma   90.00
#
_symmetry.space_group_name_H-M   'P 1'
#
loop_
_entity.id
_entity.type
_entity.pdbx_description
1 polymer ?
#
loop_
_entity_poly.entity_id
_entity_poly.type
_entity_poly.pdbx_seq_one_letter_code
_entity_poly.pdbx_strand_id
1 'polypeptide(L)'
;MNALVTLTIADMTPAQIVDAYGIASAHAADAAKRKEELRLAILAFGDGAYDGSRYRATVATAPVSRISPDLVRELLSADDVALVTVAKPETRVRCVARH
;
A
#
# COMPACT_ATOMS: atom_id res chain seq x y z
N MET A 1 -41.09 8.09 -9.07
CA MET A 1 -40.17 8.31 -7.93
C MET A 1 -39.81 6.94 -7.38
N ASN A 2 -38.64 6.39 -7.73
CA ASN A 2 -38.17 5.14 -7.14
C ASN A 2 -37.43 5.46 -5.85
N ALA A 3 -38.03 5.11 -4.71
CA ALA A 3 -37.34 5.11 -3.44
C ALA A 3 -36.19 4.10 -3.54
N LEU A 4 -34.96 4.60 -3.60
CA LEU A 4 -33.77 3.79 -3.34
C LEU A 4 -33.90 3.31 -1.89
N VAL A 5 -34.38 2.09 -1.71
CA VAL A 5 -34.38 1.42 -0.41
C VAL A 5 -32.91 1.17 -0.06
N THR A 6 -32.35 2.05 0.75
CA THR A 6 -31.03 1.83 1.36
C THR A 6 -31.21 0.74 2.41
N LEU A 7 -31.10 -0.52 2.00
CA LEU A 7 -31.06 -1.65 2.92
C LEU A 7 -29.91 -1.42 3.90
N THR A 8 -30.24 -1.24 5.18
CA THR A 8 -29.23 -1.14 6.23
C THR A 8 -28.78 -2.55 6.60
N ILE A 9 -27.53 -2.71 7.08
CA ILE A 9 -26.99 -4.04 7.46
C ILE A 9 -27.91 -4.73 8.49
N ALA A 10 -28.64 -3.97 9.30
CA ALA A 10 -29.58 -4.47 10.30
C ALA A 10 -30.79 -5.22 9.72
N ASP A 11 -31.15 -4.97 8.46
CA ASP A 11 -32.31 -5.57 7.78
C ASP A 11 -31.94 -6.80 6.93
N MET A 12 -30.64 -7.12 6.87
CA MET A 12 -30.12 -8.19 6.02
C MET A 12 -30.13 -9.54 6.74
N THR A 13 -30.53 -10.59 6.04
CA THR A 13 -30.36 -11.96 6.54
C THR A 13 -28.87 -12.33 6.64
N PRO A 14 -28.48 -13.29 7.50
CA PRO A 14 -27.09 -13.72 7.61
C PRO A 14 -26.46 -14.14 6.27
N ALA A 15 -27.21 -14.82 5.40
CA ALA A 15 -26.73 -15.21 4.06
C ALA A 15 -26.41 -13.98 3.19
N GLN A 16 -27.30 -12.98 3.17
CA GLN A 16 -27.09 -11.74 2.42
C GLN A 16 -25.88 -10.94 2.95
N ILE A 17 -25.64 -10.97 4.26
CA ILE A 17 -24.47 -10.32 4.88
C ILE A 17 -23.18 -11.01 4.42
N VAL A 18 -23.15 -12.34 4.41
CA VAL A 18 -21.98 -13.12 3.95
C VAL A 18 -21.70 -12.86 2.47
N ASP A 19 -22.73 -12.87 1.62
CA ASP A 19 -22.58 -12.58 0.19
C ASP A 19 -22.10 -11.14 -0.05
N ALA A 20 -22.68 -10.16 0.64
CA ALA A 20 -22.28 -8.77 0.55
C ALA A 20 -20.82 -8.55 1.02
N TYR A 21 -20.41 -9.24 2.09
CA TYR A 21 -19.04 -9.24 2.55
C TYR A 21 -18.09 -9.85 1.51
N GLY A 22 -18.43 -11.01 0.94
CA GLY A 22 -17.63 -11.65 -0.10
C GLY A 22 -17.43 -10.77 -1.34
N ILE A 23 -18.50 -10.12 -1.81
CA ILE A 23 -18.45 -9.18 -2.93
C ILE A 23 -17.56 -7.97 -2.58
N ALA A 24 -17.74 -7.39 -1.38
CA ALA A 24 -16.92 -6.27 -0.93
C ALA A 24 -15.43 -6.65 -0.81
N SER A 25 -15.13 -7.85 -0.31
CA SER A 25 -13.76 -8.39 -0.23
C SER A 25 -13.15 -8.58 -1.62
N ALA A 26 -13.91 -9.11 -2.59
CA ALA A 26 -13.44 -9.26 -3.97
C ALA A 26 -13.12 -7.90 -4.59
N HIS A 27 -14.01 -6.91 -4.46
CA HIS A 27 -13.76 -5.55 -4.92
C HIS A 27 -12.54 -4.90 -4.24
N ALA A 28 -12.36 -5.13 -2.94
CA ALA A 28 -11.19 -4.64 -2.22
C ALA A 28 -9.88 -5.27 -2.74
N ALA A 29 -9.90 -6.57 -3.05
CA ALA A 29 -8.76 -7.26 -3.64
C ALA A 29 -8.43 -6.73 -5.04
N ASP A 30 -9.44 -6.53 -5.89
CA ASP A 30 -9.27 -5.96 -7.23
C ASP A 30 -8.74 -4.52 -7.17
N ALA A 31 -9.28 -3.70 -6.26
CA ALA A 31 -8.80 -2.34 -6.04
C ALA A 31 -7.35 -2.32 -5.53
N ALA A 32 -6.98 -3.25 -4.64
CA ALA A 32 -5.61 -3.39 -4.16
C ALA A 32 -4.65 -3.79 -5.30
N LYS A 33 -5.04 -4.75 -6.14
CA LYS A 33 -4.27 -5.14 -7.32
C LYS A 33 -4.09 -3.97 -8.28
N ARG A 34 -5.17 -3.26 -8.59
CA ARG A 34 -5.13 -2.10 -9.49
C ARG A 34 -4.26 -0.97 -8.94
N LYS A 35 -4.31 -0.72 -7.64
CA LYS A 35 -3.44 0.24 -6.96
C LYS A 35 -1.97 -0.16 -7.09
N GLU A 36 -1.64 -1.44 -6.96
CA GLU A 36 -0.28 -1.93 -7.11
C GLU A 36 0.22 -1.81 -8.56
N GLU A 37 -0.61 -2.14 -9.55
CA GLU A 37 -0.28 -1.93 -10.96
C GLU A 37 0.04 -0.45 -11.25
N LEU A 38 -0.78 0.47 -10.73
CA LEU A 38 -0.54 1.91 -10.88
C LEU A 38 0.71 2.38 -10.14
N ARG A 39 1.00 1.81 -8.96
CA ARG A 39 2.24 2.08 -8.22
C ARG A 39 3.45 1.66 -9.05
N LEU A 40 3.45 0.44 -9.61
CA LEU A 40 4.54 -0.05 -10.45
C LEU A 40 4.73 0.83 -11.70
N ALA A 41 3.65 1.28 -12.33
CA ALA A 41 3.71 2.23 -13.44
C ALA A 41 4.33 3.57 -13.04
N ILE A 42 3.98 4.11 -11.86
CA ILE A 42 4.57 5.35 -11.33
C ILE A 42 6.06 5.16 -11.01
N LEU A 43 6.43 4.01 -10.44
CA LEU A 43 7.82 3.67 -10.15
C LEU A 43 8.66 3.60 -11.43
N ALA A 44 8.09 3.12 -12.54
CA ALA A 44 8.77 3.05 -13.84
C ALA A 44 9.09 4.44 -14.43
N PHE A 45 8.47 5.52 -13.95
CA PHE A 45 8.85 6.88 -14.38
C PHE A 45 10.20 7.33 -13.81
N GLY A 46 10.69 6.68 -12.75
CA GLY A 46 11.94 7.04 -12.08
C GLY A 46 11.77 8.17 -11.05
N ASP A 47 12.86 8.54 -10.40
CA ASP A 47 12.88 9.54 -9.33
C ASP A 47 12.44 10.91 -9.84
N GLY A 48 11.50 11.54 -9.12
CA GLY A 48 10.90 12.80 -9.53
C GLY A 48 9.56 13.08 -8.87
N ALA A 49 8.99 14.23 -9.20
CA ALA A 49 7.65 14.62 -8.78
C ALA A 49 6.75 14.76 -10.01
N TYR A 50 5.63 14.04 -10.00
CA TYR A 50 4.68 13.95 -11.11
C TYR A 50 3.33 14.51 -10.66
N ASP A 51 2.84 15.50 -11.40
CA ASP A 51 1.56 16.15 -11.11
C ASP A 51 0.46 15.60 -12.04
N GLY A 52 -0.56 15.02 -11.43
CA GLY A 52 -1.83 14.72 -12.07
C GLY A 52 -2.83 15.86 -11.90
N SER A 53 -3.99 15.73 -12.55
CA SER A 53 -5.06 16.74 -12.50
C SER A 53 -5.63 16.99 -11.09
N ARG A 54 -5.53 16.01 -10.18
CA ARG A 54 -6.06 16.10 -8.80
C ARG A 54 -5.04 15.73 -7.71
N TYR A 55 -3.96 15.06 -8.06
CA TYR A 55 -3.02 14.46 -7.11
C TYR A 55 -1.58 14.64 -7.58
N ARG A 56 -0.65 14.72 -6.65
CA ARG A 56 0.80 14.69 -6.92
C ARG A 56 1.39 13.39 -6.41
N ALA A 57 2.17 12.71 -7.25
CA ALA A 57 2.99 11.57 -6.88
C ALA A 57 4.46 12.01 -6.78
N THR A 58 5.13 11.61 -5.72
CA THR A 58 6.59 11.79 -5.59
C THR A 58 7.24 10.43 -5.48
N VAL A 59 8.20 10.18 -6.35
CA VAL A 59 9.03 9.00 -6.38
C VAL A 59 10.41 9.44 -5.91
N ALA A 60 10.83 8.91 -4.77
CA ALA A 60 12.17 9.12 -4.25
C ALA A 60 12.76 7.76 -3.88
N THR A 61 13.91 7.44 -4.46
CA THR A 61 14.70 6.28 -4.09
C THR A 61 15.70 6.72 -3.04
N ALA A 62 15.40 6.41 -1.78
CA ALA A 62 16.33 6.64 -0.68
C ALA A 62 16.92 5.29 -0.23
N PRO A 63 18.22 5.25 0.12
CA PRO A 63 18.75 4.10 0.83
C PRO A 63 18.04 4.01 2.18
N VAL A 64 17.25 2.95 2.37
CA VAL A 64 16.66 2.65 3.68
C VAL A 64 17.54 1.61 4.33
N SER A 65 18.31 2.06 5.30
CA SER A 65 19.07 1.20 6.20
C SER A 65 18.08 0.39 7.05
N ARG A 66 17.89 -0.90 6.72
CA ARG A 66 17.20 -1.84 7.60
C ARG A 66 18.21 -2.84 8.14
N ILE A 67 18.11 -3.09 9.44
CA ILE A 67 18.87 -4.15 10.09
C ILE A 67 18.27 -5.49 9.64
N SER A 68 19.09 -6.35 9.03
CA SER A 68 18.64 -7.67 8.56
C SER A 68 18.36 -8.58 9.76
N PRO A 69 17.14 -9.12 9.93
CA PRO A 69 16.81 -9.98 11.06
C PRO A 69 17.61 -11.29 11.07
N ASP A 70 18.08 -11.75 9.90
CA ASP A 70 18.93 -12.93 9.79
C ASP A 70 20.36 -12.64 10.28
N LEU A 71 20.91 -11.44 10.00
CA LEU A 71 22.21 -11.02 10.56
C LEU A 71 22.13 -10.72 12.07
N VAL A 72 21.00 -10.21 12.56
CA VAL A 72 20.78 -10.00 14.01
C VAL A 72 20.87 -11.30 14.80
N ARG A 73 20.45 -12.42 14.19
CA ARG A 73 20.55 -13.75 14.81
C ARG A 73 21.97 -14.30 14.81
N GLU A 74 22.77 -13.91 13.82
CA GLU A 74 24.17 -14.34 13.65
C GLU A 74 25.15 -13.51 14.51
N LEU A 75 24.84 -12.23 14.75
CA LEU A 75 25.70 -11.26 15.42
C LEU A 75 25.15 -10.82 16.78
N LEU A 76 24.73 -11.77 17.61
CA LEU A 76 24.43 -11.52 19.02
C LEU A 76 25.72 -11.23 19.80
N SER A 77 26.33 -10.08 19.51
CA SER A 77 27.30 -9.33 20.30
C SER A 77 27.01 -7.83 20.07
N ALA A 78 27.16 -7.01 21.11
CA ALA A 78 26.70 -5.60 21.08
C ALA A 78 27.47 -4.69 20.10
N ASP A 79 28.62 -5.14 19.58
CA ASP A 79 29.54 -4.32 18.78
C ASP A 79 29.27 -4.38 17.26
N ASP A 80 28.40 -5.27 16.79
CA ASP A 80 28.26 -5.59 15.34
C ASP A 80 27.17 -4.81 14.59
N VAL A 81 26.40 -3.96 15.28
CA VAL A 81 25.22 -3.25 14.73
C VAL A 81 25.59 -2.34 13.54
N ALA A 82 26.80 -1.80 13.49
CA ALA A 82 27.28 -0.99 12.37
C ALA A 82 27.67 -1.81 11.13
N LEU A 83 28.07 -3.08 11.29
CA LEU A 83 28.59 -3.92 10.20
C LEU A 83 27.48 -4.53 9.32
N VAL A 84 26.27 -4.64 9.87
CA VAL A 84 25.15 -5.40 9.28
C VAL A 84 24.10 -4.55 8.57
N THR A 85 24.34 -3.25 8.50
CA THR A 85 23.39 -2.32 7.89
C THR A 85 23.47 -2.44 6.36
N VAL A 86 22.55 -3.20 5.77
CA VAL A 86 22.44 -3.34 4.32
C VAL A 86 21.61 -2.17 3.78
N ALA A 87 22.27 -1.23 3.11
CA ALA A 87 21.59 -0.17 2.38
C ALA A 87 20.93 -0.77 1.12
N LYS A 88 19.63 -1.07 1.21
CA LYS A 88 18.83 -1.42 0.03
C LYS A 88 18.07 -0.17 -0.44
N PRO A 89 18.07 0.14 -1.75
CA PRO A 89 17.22 1.21 -2.26
C PRO A 89 15.75 0.80 -2.10
N GLU A 90 14.99 1.58 -1.32
CA GLU A 90 13.54 1.45 -1.25
C GLU A 90 12.91 2.65 -1.94
N THR A 91 12.19 2.40 -3.03
CA THR A 91 11.41 3.44 -3.68
C THR A 91 10.04 3.56 -3.02
N ARG A 92 9.77 4.72 -2.41
CA ARG A 92 8.49 5.02 -1.75
C ARG A 92 7.65 5.94 -2.64
N VAL A 93 6.38 5.57 -2.84
CA VAL A 93 5.39 6.41 -3.52
C VAL A 93 4.47 7.03 -2.47
N ARG A 94 4.45 8.37 -2.40
CA ARG A 94 3.51 9.13 -1.56
C ARG A 94 2.55 9.91 -2.47
N CYS A 95 1.25 9.70 -2.28
CA CYS A 95 0.20 10.45 -2.95
C CYS A 95 -0.50 11.36 -1.94
N VAL A 96 -0.57 12.66 -2.24
CA VAL A 96 -1.28 13.66 -1.42
C VAL A 96 -2.29 14.39 -2.30
N ALA A 97 -3.50 14.61 -1.78
CA ALA A 97 -4.54 15.40 -2.44
C ALA A 97 -4.12 16.88 -2.51
N ARG A 98 -4.34 17.53 -3.66
CA ARG A 98 -4.19 18.99 -3.73
C ARG A 98 -5.46 19.65 -3.17
N HIS A 99 -5.24 20.64 -2.30
CA HIS A 99 -6.28 21.59 -1.88
C HIS A 99 -6.64 22.51 -3.04
#